data_AF-A0A1H0WDG3-F1
#
_entry.id   AF-A0A1H0WDG3-F1
#
_cell.length_a   1.000
_cell.length_b   1.000
_cell.length_c   1.000
_cell.angle_alpha   90.00
_cell.angle_beta   90.00
_cell.angle_gamma   90.00
#
_symmetry.space_group_name_H-M   'P 1'
#
loop_
_entity.id
_entity.type
_entity.pdbx_description
1 polymer ?
#
loop_
_entity_poly.entity_id
_entity_poly.type
_entity_poly.pdbx_seq_one_letter_code
_entity_poly.pdbx_strand_id
1 'polypeptide(L)' 'MKLGTKVVYNDKEFHIFHVYESGYCELKEATKHLNIILVHENEITVL' A
#
# COMPACT_ATOMS: atom_id res chain seq x y z
N MET A 1 -1.27 -6.36 8.49
CA MET A 1 -0.17 -5.84 7.63
C MET A 1 0.81 -4.98 8.44
N LYS A 2 2.00 -4.63 7.91
CA LYS A 2 2.99 -3.78 8.61
C LYS A 2 3.50 -2.66 7.70
N LEU A 3 3.92 -1.55 8.31
CA LEU A 3 4.56 -0.43 7.59
C LEU A 3 5.85 -0.92 6.90
N GLY A 4 6.06 -0.47 5.66
CA GLY A 4 7.20 -0.85 4.81
C GLY A 4 6.99 -2.14 4.01
N THR A 5 5.96 -2.95 4.33
CA THR A 5 5.63 -4.17 3.58
C THR A 5 5.40 -3.86 2.10
N LYS A 6 5.98 -4.68 1.22
CA LYS A 6 5.74 -4.61 -0.22
C LYS A 6 4.42 -5.27 -0.56
N VAL A 7 3.64 -4.61 -1.40
CA VAL A 7 2.34 -5.10 -1.87
C VAL A 7 2.15 -4.82 -3.35
N VAL A 8 1.29 -5.60 -4.00
CA VAL A 8 0.82 -5.36 -5.36
C VAL A 8 -0.60 -4.80 -5.29
N TYR A 9 -0.82 -3.70 -6.01
CA TYR A 9 -2.13 -3.10 -6.26
C TYR A 9 -2.23 -2.76 -7.75
N ASN A 10 -3.27 -3.22 -8.46
CA ASN A 10 -3.45 -2.99 -9.90
C ASN A 10 -2.17 -3.27 -10.73
N ASP A 11 -1.56 -4.46 -10.53
CA ASP A 11 -0.35 -4.92 -11.23
C ASP A 11 0.90 -4.04 -11.05
N LYS A 12 0.92 -3.19 -10.02
CA LYS A 12 2.07 -2.35 -9.66
C LYS A 12 2.50 -2.58 -8.22
N GLU A 13 3.80 -2.46 -7.98
CA GLU A 13 4.40 -2.60 -6.65
C GLU A 13 4.35 -1.29 -5.86
N PHE A 14 3.95 -1.41 -4.60
CA PHE A 14 3.93 -0.33 -3.63
C PHE A 14 4.49 -0.77 -2.29
N HIS A 15 4.74 0.19 -1.42
CA HIS A 15 5.02 -0.03 -0.01
C HIS A 15 3.89 0.51 0.85
N ILE A 16 3.52 -0.23 1.90
CA ILE A 16 2.60 0.27 2.92
C ILE A 16 3.26 1.42 3.68
N PHE A 17 2.66 2.60 3.58
CA PHE A 17 3.06 3.82 4.29
C PHE A 17 2.31 3.98 5.61
N HIS A 18 1.01 3.66 5.63
CA HIS A 18 0.19 3.70 6.84
C HIS A 18 -0.86 2.58 6.83
N VAL A 19 -1.26 2.10 8.00
CA VAL A 19 -2.34 1.11 8.18
C VAL A 19 -3.33 1.69 9.20
N TYR A 20 -4.59 1.82 8.80
CA TYR A 20 -5.67 2.27 9.66
C TYR A 20 -6.37 1.09 10.32
N GLU A 21 -6.95 1.31 11.50
CA GLU A 21 -7.78 0.31 12.20
C GLU A 21 -9.08 -0.03 11.43
N SER A 22 -9.46 0.80 10.45
CA SER A 22 -10.63 0.60 9.58
C SER A 22 -10.40 -0.42 8.45
N GLY A 23 -9.21 -1.02 8.34
CA GLY A 23 -8.85 -1.95 7.25
C GLY A 23 -8.32 -1.26 5.99
N TYR A 24 -8.12 0.07 6.03
CA TYR A 24 -7.52 0.82 4.93
C TYR A 24 -6.00 0.96 5.11
N CYS A 25 -5.29 1.10 3.99
CA CYS A 25 -3.85 1.30 3.92
C CYS A 25 -3.52 2.47 2.99
N GLU A 26 -2.57 3.32 3.40
CA GLU A 26 -1.90 4.24 2.49
C GLU A 26 -0.72 3.51 1.84
N LEU A 27 -0.67 3.52 0.52
CA LEU A 27 0.42 2.96 -0.26
C LEU A 27 1.25 4.06 -0.90
N LYS A 28 2.56 3.85 -0.92
CA LYS A 28 3.52 4.72 -1.60
C LYS A 28 4.23 3.96 -2.70
N GLU A 29 4.22 4.52 -3.90
CA GLU A 29 4.92 3.95 -5.06
C GLU A 29 6.45 4.07 -4.83
N ALA A 30 7.21 3.00 -5.08
CA ALA A 30 8.65 2.98 -4.77
C ALA A 30 9.46 3.99 -5.62
N THR A 31 8.98 4.30 -6.82
CA THR A 31 9.71 5.09 -7.82
C THR A 31 9.25 6.54 -7.93
N LYS A 32 8.10 6.90 -7.34
CA LYS A 32 7.58 8.28 -7.36
C LYS A 32 7.55 8.86 -5.96
N HIS A 33 8.23 9.99 -5.78
CA HIS A 33 8.40 10.61 -4.47
C HIS A 33 7.09 11.02 -3.77
N LEU A 34 6.00 11.23 -4.50
CA LEU A 34 4.81 11.92 -3.98
C LEU A 34 3.47 11.37 -4.47
N ASN A 35 3.37 10.06 -4.68
CA ASN A 35 2.09 9.44 -5.01
C ASN A 35 1.67 8.50 -3.87
N ILE A 36 0.75 8.99 -3.02
CA ILE A 36 0.14 8.23 -1.93
C ILE A 36 -1.29 7.91 -2.35
N ILE A 37 -1.66 6.64 -2.28
CA ILE A 37 -3.02 6.16 -2.59
C ILE A 37 -3.60 5.46 -1.37
N LEU A 38 -4.89 5.63 -1.13
CA LEU A 38 -5.64 4.97 -0.06
C LEU A 38 -6.42 3.78 -0.66
N VAL A 39 -6.22 2.58 -0.12
CA VAL A 39 -6.85 1.34 -0.60
C VAL A 39 -7.28 0.46 0.57
N HIS A 40 -8.27 -0.40 0.38
CA HIS A 40 -8.65 -1.39 1.39
C HIS A 40 -7.65 -2.57 1.37
N GLU A 41 -7.39 -3.18 2.53
CA GLU A 41 -6.42 -4.28 2.65
C GLU A 41 -6.77 -5.53 1.81
N ASN A 42 -8.04 -5.67 1.44
CA ASN A 42 -8.55 -6.74 0.58
C ASN A 42 -8.28 -6.50 -0.91
N GLU A 43 -7.93 -5.28 -1.30
CA GLU A 43 -7.63 -4.91 -2.69
C GLU A 43 -6.15 -5.12 -3.04
N ILE A 44 -5.33 -5.53 -2.07
CA ILE A 44 -3.87 -5.58 -2.19
C ILE A 44 -3.34 -6.97 -1.84
N THR A 45 -2.28 -7.38 -2.53
CA THR A 45 -1.63 -8.67 -2.30
C THR A 45 -0.24 -8.45 -1.71
N VAL A 46 0.06 -9.12 -0.59
CA VAL A 46 1.39 -9.06 0.05
C VAL A 46 2.38 -9.90 -0.76
N LEU A 47 3.57 -9.34 -1.00
CA LEU A 47 4.71 -10.02 -1.64
C LEU A 47 5.66 -10.65 -0.61
#